data_AF-A0A9W9N7W6-F1
#
_entry.id   AF-A0A9W9N7W6-F1
#
_cell.length_a   1.000
_cell.length_b   1.000
_cell.length_c   1.000
_cell.angle_alpha   90.00
_cell.angle_beta   90.00
_cell.angle_gamma   90.00
#
_symmetry.space_group_name_H-M   'P 1'
#
loop_
_entity.id
_entity.type
_entity.pdbx_description
1 polymer ?
#
loop_
_entity_poly.entity_id
_entity_poly.type
_entity_poly.pdbx_seq_one_letter_code
_entity_poly.pdbx_strand_id
1 'polypeptide(L)'
;MSVIGSLIFCTDCGNLLRESTGDANAILHCNVCGTRNKDTIPQTIISESKPSSFPSALRAKRSAVQTLSAEDRKTEAVIKETCEKCGRKEMFYTTVQLRSADEGSTVFYRCVCGFKKTSNN
;
A
#
# COMPACT_ATOMS: atom_id res chain seq x y z
N MET A 1 -37.64 -11.46 4.31
CA MET A 1 -36.41 -11.91 4.99
C MET A 1 -35.77 -10.69 5.61
N SER A 2 -35.42 -10.74 6.89
CA SER A 2 -35.00 -9.58 7.68
C SER A 2 -33.64 -9.77 8.37
N VAL A 3 -32.79 -10.64 7.80
CA VAL A 3 -31.46 -10.96 8.32
C VAL A 3 -30.40 -10.62 7.29
N ILE A 4 -29.34 -9.90 7.71
CA ILE A 4 -28.16 -9.59 6.90
C ILE A 4 -26.93 -9.98 7.72
N GLY A 5 -26.25 -11.07 7.33
CA GLY A 5 -25.14 -11.62 8.10
C GLY A 5 -25.57 -11.99 9.53
N SER A 6 -24.98 -11.32 10.53
CA SER A 6 -25.27 -11.48 11.96
C SER A 6 -26.40 -10.59 12.47
N LEU A 7 -26.86 -9.63 11.66
CA LEU A 7 -27.79 -8.59 12.08
C LEU A 7 -29.22 -8.97 11.71
N ILE A 8 -30.15 -8.76 12.63
CA ILE A 8 -31.58 -9.03 12.47
C ILE A 8 -32.33 -7.70 12.55
N PHE A 9 -33.25 -7.47 11.62
CA PHE A 9 -34.05 -6.27 11.52
C PHE A 9 -35.54 -6.58 11.73
N CYS A 10 -36.30 -5.57 12.14
CA CYS A 10 -37.74 -5.66 12.21
C CYS A 10 -38.35 -5.62 10.81
N THR A 11 -39.30 -6.52 10.52
CA THR A 11 -39.98 -6.59 9.22
C THR A 11 -40.85 -5.37 8.91
N ASP A 12 -41.28 -4.65 9.95
CA ASP A 12 -42.30 -3.61 9.82
C ASP A 12 -41.68 -2.22 9.77
N CYS A 13 -40.78 -1.90 10.73
CA CYS A 13 -40.17 -0.57 10.83
C CYS A 13 -38.70 -0.52 10.41
N GLY A 14 -38.07 -1.65 10.11
CA GLY A 14 -36.65 -1.71 9.72
C GLY A 14 -35.64 -1.46 10.85
N ASN A 15 -36.09 -1.32 12.11
CA ASN A 15 -35.18 -1.14 13.25
C ASN A 15 -34.31 -2.38 13.50
N LEU A 16 -33.07 -2.18 13.94
CA LEU A 16 -32.16 -3.26 14.35
C LEU A 16 -32.68 -3.90 15.65
N LEU A 17 -32.89 -5.22 15.61
CA LEU A 17 -33.32 -6.02 16.75
C LEU A 17 -32.12 -6.48 17.57
N ARG A 18 -32.39 -6.98 18.79
CA ARG A 18 -31.35 -7.58 19.65
C ARG A 18 -30.77 -8.84 19.01
N GLU A 19 -29.59 -9.21 19.48
CA GLU A 19 -28.89 -10.44 19.07
C GLU A 19 -29.81 -11.66 19.19
N SER A 20 -29.66 -12.58 18.25
CA SER A 20 -30.36 -13.86 18.26
C SER A 20 -30.00 -14.65 19.51
N THR A 21 -30.99 -15.29 20.12
CA THR A 21 -30.76 -16.20 21.24
C THR A 21 -30.30 -17.58 20.74
N GLY A 22 -30.32 -17.81 19.41
CA GLY A 22 -29.99 -19.09 18.77
C GLY A 22 -31.15 -20.09 18.72
N ASP A 23 -32.27 -19.77 19.38
CA ASP A 23 -33.48 -20.58 19.39
C ASP A 23 -34.42 -20.18 18.24
N ALA A 24 -34.67 -21.10 17.30
CA ALA A 24 -35.53 -20.84 16.13
C ALA A 24 -37.01 -20.52 16.48
N ASN A 25 -37.41 -20.77 17.73
CA ASN A 25 -38.75 -20.48 18.24
C ASN A 25 -38.81 -19.22 19.10
N ALA A 26 -37.68 -18.55 19.36
CA ALA A 26 -37.67 -17.31 20.12
C ALA A 26 -38.35 -16.17 19.34
N ILE A 27 -38.96 -15.26 20.09
CA ILE A 27 -39.65 -14.09 19.54
C ILE A 27 -38.90 -12.84 19.98
N LEU A 28 -38.45 -12.05 19.01
CA LEU A 28 -37.79 -10.78 19.23
C LEU A 28 -38.81 -9.64 19.17
N HIS A 29 -38.84 -8.84 20.23
CA HIS A 29 -39.70 -7.67 20.32
C HIS A 29 -38.99 -6.43 19.79
N CYS A 30 -39.65 -5.69 18.89
CA CYS A 30 -39.15 -4.40 18.43
C CYS A 30 -39.46 -3.29 19.44
N ASN A 31 -38.44 -2.59 19.94
CA ASN A 31 -38.60 -1.49 20.89
C ASN A 31 -39.19 -0.21 20.26
N VAL A 32 -39.31 -0.14 18.94
CA VAL A 32 -39.80 1.04 18.22
C VAL A 32 -41.27 0.91 17.84
N CYS A 33 -41.64 -0.18 17.15
CA CYS A 33 -43.01 -0.39 16.67
C CYS A 33 -43.79 -1.44 17.47
N GLY A 34 -43.16 -2.14 18.42
CA GLY A 34 -43.81 -3.19 19.23
C GLY A 34 -44.02 -4.53 18.50
N THR A 35 -43.71 -4.61 17.21
CA THR A 35 -43.87 -5.84 16.41
C THR A 35 -43.06 -7.00 16.98
N ARG A 36 -43.68 -8.18 16.97
CA ARG A 36 -43.07 -9.48 17.31
C ARG A 36 -42.47 -10.09 16.05
N ASN A 37 -41.15 -10.22 16.03
CA ASN A 37 -40.41 -10.82 14.92
C ASN A 37 -39.91 -12.19 15.35
N LYS A 38 -39.89 -13.16 14.43
CA LYS A 38 -39.30 -14.48 14.72
C LYS A 38 -37.79 -14.37 14.76
N ASP A 39 -37.17 -14.98 15.76
CA ASP A 39 -35.73 -15.10 15.82
C ASP A 39 -35.26 -16.02 14.68
N THR A 40 -34.53 -15.45 13.73
CA THR A 40 -33.98 -16.18 12.59
C THR A 40 -32.49 -16.29 12.83
N ILE A 41 -32.00 -17.52 12.91
CA ILE A 41 -30.58 -17.78 13.20
C ILE A 41 -29.72 -17.05 12.16
N PRO A 42 -28.84 -16.12 12.59
CA PRO A 42 -27.99 -15.40 11.67
C PRO A 42 -27.06 -16.35 10.92
N GLN A 43 -26.73 -16.00 9.67
CA GLN A 43 -25.76 -16.79 8.91
C GLN A 43 -24.36 -16.62 9.49
N THR A 44 -23.56 -17.69 9.46
CA THR A 44 -22.16 -17.65 9.87
C THR A 44 -21.40 -16.63 9.03
N ILE A 45 -20.81 -15.63 9.69
CA ILE A 45 -19.94 -14.65 9.02
C ILE A 45 -18.52 -15.21 8.98
N ILE A 46 -17.96 -15.29 7.78
CA ILE A 46 -16.54 -15.60 7.57
C ILE A 46 -15.80 -14.28 7.39
N SER A 47 -14.94 -13.92 8.34
CA SER A 47 -14.05 -12.77 8.24
C SER A 47 -12.63 -13.21 7.94
N GLU A 48 -12.03 -12.67 6.88
CA GLU A 48 -10.63 -12.90 6.55
C GLU A 48 -9.80 -11.63 6.75
N SER A 49 -8.54 -11.80 7.15
CA SER A 49 -7.61 -10.66 7.26
C SER A 49 -7.32 -10.06 5.89
N LYS A 50 -7.21 -8.73 5.82
CA LYS A 50 -6.80 -8.07 4.57
C LYS A 50 -5.42 -8.59 4.13
N PRO A 51 -5.18 -8.79 2.82
CA PRO A 51 -3.87 -9.22 2.33
C PRO A 51 -2.72 -8.29 2.74
N SER A 52 -2.99 -7.00 2.93
CA SER A 52 -2.00 -6.00 3.37
C SER A 52 -1.79 -5.93 4.89
N SER A 53 -2.59 -6.63 5.71
CA SER A 53 -2.50 -6.57 7.17
C SER A 53 -1.18 -7.11 7.72
N PHE A 54 -0.46 -7.95 6.97
CA PHE A 54 0.84 -8.48 7.39
C PHE A 54 1.88 -8.32 6.28
N PRO A 55 2.53 -7.14 6.18
CA PRO A 55 3.60 -6.93 5.22
C PRO A 55 4.81 -7.78 5.61
N SER A 56 5.34 -8.57 4.68
CA SER A 56 6.52 -9.40 4.89
C SER A 56 7.30 -9.58 3.59
N ALA A 57 8.60 -9.89 3.69
CA ALA A 57 9.42 -10.17 2.52
C ALA A 57 8.87 -11.36 1.70
N LEU A 58 8.34 -12.38 2.37
CA LEU A 58 7.69 -13.52 1.72
C LEU A 58 6.41 -13.10 0.97
N ARG A 59 5.60 -12.20 1.54
CA ARG A 59 4.40 -11.70 0.88
C ARG A 59 4.74 -10.76 -0.27
N ALA A 60 5.77 -9.94 -0.14
CA ALA A 60 6.28 -9.11 -1.24
C ALA A 60 6.70 -9.96 -2.45
N LYS A 61 7.33 -11.13 -2.21
CA LYS A 61 7.66 -12.10 -3.27
C LYS A 61 6.45 -12.76 -3.94
N ARG A 62 5.25 -12.70 -3.34
CA ARG A 62 4.00 -13.19 -3.94
C ARG A 62 3.30 -12.13 -4.78
N SER A 63 3.81 -10.89 -4.81
CA SER A 63 3.29 -9.84 -5.68
C SER A 63 3.56 -10.18 -7.15
N ALA A 64 2.59 -9.92 -8.02
CA ALA A 64 2.78 -10.00 -9.47
C ALA A 64 3.68 -8.88 -10.02
N VAL A 65 3.93 -7.84 -9.22
CA VAL A 65 4.83 -6.74 -9.57
C VAL A 65 6.23 -7.03 -9.02
N GLN A 66 7.21 -7.01 -9.91
CA GLN A 66 8.61 -7.21 -9.57
C GLN A 66 9.14 -6.02 -8.76
N THR A 67 9.64 -6.28 -7.55
CA THR A 67 10.38 -5.29 -6.78
C THR A 67 11.77 -5.14 -7.39
N LEU A 68 12.04 -3.98 -8.00
CA LEU A 68 13.35 -3.68 -8.59
C LEU A 68 14.45 -3.68 -7.52
N SER A 69 15.58 -4.30 -7.84
CA SER A 69 16.77 -4.26 -7.01
C SER A 69 17.44 -2.87 -7.08
N ALA A 70 18.36 -2.58 -6.17
CA ALA A 70 19.11 -1.32 -6.21
C ALA A 70 19.99 -1.23 -7.47
N GLU A 71 20.38 -2.39 -8.00
CA GLU A 71 21.17 -2.55 -9.20
C GLU A 71 20.38 -2.23 -10.47
N ASP A 72 19.10 -2.60 -10.52
CA ASP A 72 18.19 -2.32 -11.64
C ASP A 72 17.84 -0.82 -11.73
N ARG A 73 18.02 -0.07 -10.65
CA ARG A 73 17.71 1.36 -10.54
C ARG A 73 18.83 2.28 -11.04
N LYS A 74 19.92 1.74 -11.57
CA LYS A 74 21.04 2.54 -12.10
C LYS A 74 20.63 3.28 -13.37
N THR A 75 20.07 4.48 -13.17
CA THR A 75 19.65 5.44 -14.20
C THR A 75 20.74 6.46 -14.54
N GLU A 76 21.94 6.28 -14.01
CA GLU A 76 23.03 7.22 -14.20
C GLU A 76 23.57 7.18 -15.64
N ALA A 77 23.55 8.32 -16.32
CA ALA A 77 24.10 8.47 -17.65
C ALA A 77 25.64 8.50 -17.63
N VAL A 78 26.28 8.00 -18.69
CA VAL A 78 27.75 7.91 -18.81
C VAL A 78 28.26 9.02 -19.73
N ILE A 79 29.40 9.62 -19.40
CA ILE A 79 30.10 10.64 -20.19
C ILE A 79 31.58 10.31 -20.33
N LYS A 80 32.21 10.77 -21.43
CA LYS A 80 33.63 10.61 -21.71
C LYS A 80 34.47 11.63 -20.93
N GLU A 81 34.58 11.43 -19.62
CA GLU A 81 35.44 12.22 -18.73
C GLU A 81 36.49 11.31 -18.08
N THR A 82 37.75 11.73 -18.09
CA THR A 82 38.85 10.97 -17.51
C THR A 82 38.89 11.09 -15.99
N CYS A 83 38.81 9.97 -15.28
CA CYS A 83 38.93 9.91 -13.82
C CYS A 83 40.39 10.14 -13.38
N GLU A 84 40.62 11.18 -12.58
CA GLU A 84 41.94 11.56 -12.04
C GLU A 84 42.56 10.47 -11.15
N LYS A 85 41.74 9.61 -10.52
CA LYS A 85 42.23 8.58 -9.59
C LYS A 85 42.63 7.27 -10.25
N CYS A 86 41.91 6.83 -11.29
CA CYS A 86 42.12 5.50 -11.89
C CYS A 86 42.32 5.52 -13.42
N GLY A 87 42.33 6.69 -14.05
CA GLY A 87 42.61 6.85 -15.48
C GLY A 87 41.52 6.34 -16.43
N ARG A 88 40.37 5.89 -15.92
CA ARG A 88 39.23 5.49 -16.77
C ARG A 88 38.69 6.69 -17.54
N LYS A 89 38.38 6.49 -18.83
CA LYS A 89 37.89 7.53 -19.75
C LYS A 89 36.38 7.79 -19.68
N GLU A 90 35.67 7.03 -18.83
CA GLU A 90 34.23 7.12 -18.67
C GLU A 90 33.85 7.26 -17.20
N MET A 91 32.91 8.16 -16.94
CA MET A 91 32.35 8.42 -15.62
C MET A 91 30.83 8.57 -15.73
N PHE A 92 30.12 8.22 -14.65
CA PHE A 92 28.71 8.54 -14.52
C PHE A 92 28.55 10.02 -14.18
N TYR A 93 27.50 10.66 -14.67
CA TYR A 93 27.19 12.03 -14.32
C TYR A 93 25.72 12.23 -13.94
N THR A 94 25.46 13.23 -13.11
CA THR A 94 24.12 13.69 -12.74
C THR A 94 24.15 15.20 -12.63
N THR A 95 23.19 15.88 -13.25
CA THR A 95 23.08 17.35 -13.21
C THR A 95 21.99 17.75 -12.23
N VAL A 96 22.28 18.72 -11.37
CA VAL A 96 21.32 19.28 -10.40
C VAL A 96 21.51 20.79 -10.34
N GLN A 97 20.41 21.54 -10.36
CA GLN A 97 20.43 22.97 -10.12
C GLN A 97 20.44 23.23 -8.61
N LEU A 98 21.57 23.70 -8.08
CA LEU A 98 21.73 23.98 -6.66
C LEU A 98 21.66 25.47 -6.32
N ARG A 99 21.64 26.34 -7.33
CA ARG A 99 21.75 27.80 -7.20
C ARG A 99 20.61 28.49 -7.96
N SER A 100 20.65 29.81 -7.99
CA SER A 100 19.69 30.65 -8.71
C SER A 100 19.52 30.20 -10.17
N ALA A 101 18.36 30.48 -10.77
CA ALA A 101 18.06 30.10 -12.15
C ALA A 101 19.01 30.72 -13.18
N ASP A 102 19.67 31.82 -12.82
CA ASP A 102 20.62 32.54 -13.67
C ASP A 102 22.03 31.90 -13.71
N GLU A 103 22.32 30.93 -12.84
CA GLU A 103 23.61 30.22 -12.81
C GLU A 103 23.54 28.86 -13.52
N GLY A 104 24.68 28.38 -14.02
CA GLY A 104 24.77 27.07 -14.66
C GLY A 104 24.50 25.90 -13.69
N SER A 105 24.14 24.75 -14.27
CA SER A 105 23.86 23.54 -13.49
C SER A 105 25.11 22.95 -12.88
N THR A 106 25.02 22.45 -11.65
CA THR A 106 26.10 21.69 -11.02
C THR A 106 26.08 20.25 -11.52
N VAL A 107 27.22 19.77 -12.01
CA VAL A 107 27.42 18.41 -12.52
C VAL A 107 28.18 17.58 -11.49
N PHE A 108 27.58 16.49 -11.03
CA PHE A 108 28.20 15.50 -10.19
C PHE A 108 28.70 14.34 -11.02
N TYR A 109 30.02 14.10 -10.99
CA TYR A 109 30.65 12.95 -11.63
C TYR A 109 30.96 11.87 -10.61
N ARG A 110 30.67 10.62 -10.96
CA ARG A 110 30.97 9.43 -10.15
C ARG A 110 31.70 8.40 -10.99
N CYS A 111 32.89 8.01 -10.58
CA CYS A 111 33.62 6.91 -11.21
C CYS A 111 33.25 5.57 -10.53
N VAL A 112 33.38 4.48 -11.30
CA VAL A 112 33.26 3.09 -10.81
C VAL A 112 34.22 2.81 -9.63
N CYS A 113 35.38 3.47 -9.58
CA CYS A 113 36.35 3.32 -8.48
C CYS A 113 35.94 4.03 -7.16
N GLY A 114 34.77 4.68 -7.13
CA GLY A 114 34.27 5.42 -5.97
C GLY A 114 34.72 6.88 -5.89
N PHE A 115 35.55 7.36 -6.82
CA PHE A 115 35.91 8.78 -6.92
C PHE A 115 34.71 9.63 -7.33
N LYS A 116 34.51 10.76 -6.65
CA LYS A 116 33.43 11.72 -6.91
C LYS A 116 34.04 13.09 -7.18
N LYS A 117 33.57 13.77 -8.22
CA LYS A 117 33.99 15.12 -8.61
C LYS A 117 32.75 15.97 -8.83
N THR A 118 32.82 17.24 -8.47
CA THR A 118 31.73 18.20 -8.70
C THR A 118 32.28 19.30 -9.59
N SER A 119 31.56 19.63 -10.65
CA SER A 119 31.87 20.76 -11.54
C SER A 119 30.68 21.71 -11.56
N ASN A 120 30.94 23.00 -11.48
CA ASN A 120 29.91 24.01 -11.71
C ASN A 120 30.14 24.61 -13.10
N ASN A 121 29.09 24.63 -13.91
CA ASN A 121 29.11 25.27 -15.22
C ASN A 121 28.76 26.76 -15.11
#